data_AF-A0A658BSQ2-F1
#
_entry.id   AF-A0A658BSQ2-F1
#
_cell.length_a   1.000
_cell.length_b   1.000
_cell.length_c   1.000
_cell.angle_alpha   90.00
_cell.angle_beta   90.00
_cell.angle_gamma   90.00
#
_symmetry.space_group_name_H-M   'P 1'
#
loop_
_entity.id
_entity.type
_entity.pdbx_description
1 polymer ?
#
loop_
_entity_poly.entity_id
_entity_poly.type
_entity_poly.pdbx_seq_one_letter_code
_entity_poly.pdbx_strand_id
1 'polypeptide(L)' 'RMRKLNMGPQYLSAFTVGDQLLWGAAEPLRRMLRILIEA' A
#
# COMPACT_ATOMS: atom_id res chain seq x y z
N ARG A 1 -12.31 -1.04 -6.07
CA ARG A 1 -12.91 -1.34 -7.40
C ARG A 1 -12.06 -2.40 -8.10
N MET A 2 -12.31 -3.69 -7.88
CA MET A 2 -11.57 -4.78 -8.53
C MET A 2 -12.39 -5.41 -9.66
N ARG A 3 -11.83 -5.52 -10.86
CA ARG A 3 -12.51 -6.14 -12.02
C ARG A 3 -11.52 -6.71 -13.04
N LYS A 4 -11.92 -7.77 -13.74
CA LYS A 4 -11.18 -8.29 -14.91
C LYS A 4 -11.23 -7.28 -16.06
N LEU A 5 -10.14 -7.16 -16.80
CA LEU A 5 -10.06 -6.30 -17.98
C LEU A 5 -10.47 -7.06 -19.24
N ASN A 6 -11.03 -6.35 -20.22
CA ASN A 6 -11.39 -6.92 -21.53
C ASN A 6 -10.16 -7.39 -22.33
N MET A 7 -8.95 -7.04 -21.89
CA MET A 7 -7.68 -7.48 -22.48
C MET A 7 -7.38 -8.97 -22.23
N GLY A 8 -8.09 -9.61 -21.29
CA GLY A 8 -7.93 -11.03 -21.01
C GLY A 8 -8.12 -11.37 -19.52
N PRO A 9 -8.45 -12.62 -19.19
CA PRO A 9 -8.78 -13.04 -17.84
C PRO A 9 -7.60 -12.96 -16.86
N GLN A 10 -6.37 -12.85 -17.35
CA GLN A 10 -5.17 -12.68 -16.53
C GLN A 10 -4.99 -11.24 -16.01
N TYR A 11 -5.68 -10.25 -16.60
CA TYR A 11 -5.52 -8.85 -16.23
C TYR A 11 -6.62 -8.40 -15.27
N LEU A 12 -6.21 -7.86 -14.12
CA LEU A 12 -7.10 -7.31 -13.09
C LEU A 12 -6.82 -5.82 -12.90
N SER A 13 -7.85 -4.99 -12.97
CA SER A 13 -7.79 -3.61 -12.54
C SER A 13 -8.17 -3.52 -11.06
N ALA A 14 -7.40 -2.75 -10.30
CA ALA A 14 -7.72 -2.35 -8.95
C ALA A 14 -7.58 -0.83 -8.83
N PHE A 15 -8.43 -0.23 -7.99
CA PHE A 15 -8.32 1.17 -7.58
C PHE A 15 -8.26 1.21 -6.07
N THR A 16 -7.23 1.88 -5.55
CA THR A 16 -6.96 2.05 -4.13
C THR A 16 -6.76 3.53 -3.83
N VAL A 17 -7.05 3.92 -2.60
CA VAL A 17 -6.70 5.23 -2.04
C VAL A 17 -5.90 5.01 -0.77
N GLY A 18 -4.99 5.94 -0.49
CA GLY A 18 -4.17 5.89 0.71
C GLY A 18 -3.89 7.31 1.18
N ASP A 19 -3.63 7.43 2.47
CA ASP A 19 -3.22 8.69 3.07
C ASP A 19 -1.73 8.94 2.80
N GLN A 20 -1.43 10.09 2.19
CA GLN A 20 -0.08 10.46 1.77
C GLN A 20 0.84 10.75 2.96
N LEU A 21 0.34 11.34 4.05
CA LEU A 21 1.18 11.77 5.17
C LEU A 21 1.32 10.68 6.24
N LEU A 22 0.37 9.75 6.32
CA LEU A 22 0.49 8.57 7.17
C LEU A 22 1.39 7.53 6.50
N TRP A 23 0.81 6.66 5.67
CA TRP A 23 1.53 5.54 5.08
C TRP A 23 2.54 5.96 4.00
N GLY A 24 2.32 7.11 3.36
CA GLY A 24 3.30 7.67 2.43
C GLY A 24 4.46 8.43 3.09
N ALA A 25 4.41 8.70 4.41
CA ALA A 25 5.47 9.46 5.08
C ALA A 25 5.74 9.03 6.55
N ALA A 26 4.84 9.34 7.49
CA ALA A 26 5.14 9.26 8.92
C ALA A 26 5.11 7.84 9.50
N GLU A 27 4.21 6.98 9.03
CA GLU A 27 4.00 5.64 9.58
C GLU A 27 5.24 4.74 9.37
N PRO A 28 5.83 4.65 8.15
CA PRO A 28 6.99 3.80 7.91
C PRO A 28 8.17 4.15 8.83
N LEU A 29 8.45 5.43 9.04
CA LEU A 29 9.51 5.89 9.94
C LEU A 29 9.26 5.47 11.38
N ARG A 30 8.03 5.65 11.87
CA ARG A 30 7.63 5.22 13.22
C ARG A 30 7.83 3.72 13.41
N ARG A 31 7.42 2.89 12.44
CA ARG A 31 7.60 1.43 12.52
C ARG A 31 9.06 1.03 12.52
N MET A 32 9.86 1.61 11.62
CA MET A 32 11.29 1.29 11.55
C MET A 32 12.01 1.64 12.85
N LEU A 33 11.71 2.79 13.44
CA LEU A 33 12.28 3.16 14.74
C LEU A 33 11.90 2.15 15.84
N ARG A 34 10.64 1.71 15.89
CA ARG A 34 10.21 0.69 16.84
C ARG A 34 10.94 -0.63 16.66
N ILE A 35 11.12 -1.08 15.42
CA ILE A 35 11.88 -2.30 15.11
C ILE A 35 13.31 -2.19 15.66
N LEU A 36 13.99 -1.06 15.48
CA LEU A 36 15.37 -0.87 15.94
C LEU A 36 15.51 -0.81 17.47
N ILE A 37 14.48 -0.35 18.18
CA ILE A 37 14.47 -0.27 19.63
C ILE A 37 14.09 -1.63 20.26
N GLU A 38 13.23 -2.39 19.59
CA GLU A 38 12.74 -3.70 20.07
C GLU A 38 13.66 -4.89 19.64
N ALA A 39 14.63 -4.65 18.75
CA ALA A 39 15.66 -5.61 18.33
C ALA A 39 16.88 -5.61 19.27
#